data_AF-A0AAD1FET4-F1
#
_entry.id   AF-A0AAD1FET4-F1
#
_cell.length_a   1.000
_cell.length_b   1.000
_cell.length_c   1.000
_cell.angle_alpha   90.00
_cell.angle_beta   90.00
_cell.angle_gamma   90.00
#
_symmetry.space_group_name_H-M   'P 1'
#
loop_
_entity.id
_entity.type
_entity.pdbx_description
1 polymer ?
#
loop_
_entity_poly.entity_id
_entity_poly.type
_entity_poly.pdbx_seq_one_letter_code
_entity_poly.pdbx_strand_id
1 'polypeptide(L)' 'MTDPTEHDWCVKRLDDNGNEFVMQGGLTRTQAERLAADYQARGHKQSYWPERMAPTDHSLRR' A
#
# COMPACT_ATOMS: atom_id res chain seq x y z
N MET A 1 10.18 -19.46 4.14
CA MET A 1 9.02 -19.28 5.04
C MET A 1 8.72 -17.80 4.96
N THR A 2 7.73 -17.42 4.17
CA THR A 2 7.28 -16.02 4.07
C THR A 2 5.80 -16.09 4.40
N ASP A 3 5.45 -15.58 5.57
CA ASP A 3 4.10 -15.66 6.08
C ASP A 3 3.18 -14.85 5.12
N PRO A 4 2.07 -15.43 4.65
CA PRO A 4 1.19 -14.76 3.69
C PRO A 4 0.61 -13.46 4.25
N THR A 5 0.53 -13.36 5.58
CA THR A 5 0.04 -12.18 6.31
C THR A 5 1.03 -11.02 6.34
N GLU A 6 2.30 -11.26 6.00
CA GLU A 6 3.27 -10.17 5.92
C GLU A 6 3.04 -9.31 4.70
N HIS A 7 2.41 -9.82 3.64
CA HIS A 7 2.19 -9.11 2.37
C HIS A 7 0.85 -8.38 2.29
N ASP A 8 0.15 -8.18 3.42
CA ASP A 8 -1.13 -7.47 3.48
C ASP A 8 -1.00 -5.94 3.48
N TRP A 9 0.11 -5.38 2.99
CA TRP A 9 0.27 -3.93 2.89
C TRP A 9 0.21 -3.45 1.45
N CYS A 10 -0.29 -2.23 1.29
CA CYS A 10 -0.27 -1.49 0.05
C CYS A 10 0.17 -0.06 0.28
N VAL A 11 0.53 0.64 -0.79
CA VAL A 11 0.74 2.08 -0.77
C VAL A 11 -0.41 2.74 -1.50
N LYS A 12 -1.05 3.70 -0.83
CA LYS A 12 -2.05 4.57 -1.42
C LYS A 12 -1.44 5.94 -1.70
N ARG A 13 -1.98 6.58 -2.72
CA ARG A 13 -1.74 8.00 -3.01
C ARG A 13 -3.04 8.79 -2.97
N LEU A 14 -2.97 10.03 -2.52
CA LEU A 14 -3.99 11.05 -2.70
C LEU A 14 -3.46 12.13 -3.63
N ASP A 15 -4.20 12.38 -4.68
CA ASP A 15 -3.95 13.53 -5.54
C ASP A 15 -4.63 14.81 -5.00
N ASP A 16 -4.22 15.98 -5.50
CA ASP A 16 -4.80 17.30 -5.14
C ASP A 16 -6.32 17.37 -5.40
N ASN A 17 -6.81 16.58 -6.35
CA ASN A 17 -8.24 16.41 -6.60
C ASN A 17 -9.00 15.58 -5.54
N GLY A 18 -8.33 15.05 -4.52
CA GLY A 18 -8.93 14.20 -3.49
C GLY A 18 -9.16 12.75 -3.94
N ASN A 19 -8.55 12.33 -5.05
CA ASN A 19 -8.69 10.97 -5.55
C ASN A 19 -7.66 10.03 -4.91
N GLU A 20 -8.15 8.98 -4.23
CA GLU A 20 -7.32 7.93 -3.65
C GLU A 20 -7.06 6.81 -4.66
N PHE A 21 -5.79 6.44 -4.84
CA PHE A 21 -5.40 5.31 -5.70
C PHE A 21 -4.43 4.39 -4.99
N VAL A 22 -4.65 3.07 -5.13
CA VAL A 22 -3.67 2.07 -4.72
C VAL A 22 -2.57 2.02 -5.78
N MET A 23 -1.35 2.37 -5.39
CA MET A 23 -0.17 2.33 -6.26
C MET A 23 0.37 0.91 -6.39
N GLN A 24 0.46 0.19 -5.27
CA GLN A 24 1.02 -1.16 -5.22
C GLN A 24 0.52 -1.89 -3.97
N GLY A 25 0.00 -3.10 -4.13
CA GLY A 25 -0.39 -4.00 -3.03
C GLY A 25 0.52 -5.23 -2.95
N GLY A 26 0.25 -6.12 -2.00
CA GLY A 26 1.06 -7.34 -1.83
C GLY A 26 2.44 -7.05 -1.23
N LEU A 27 2.59 -5.95 -0.49
CA LEU A 27 3.84 -5.52 0.09
C LEU A 27 3.92 -5.90 1.55
N THR A 28 5.14 -6.06 2.04
CA THR A 28 5.38 -6.00 3.47
C THR A 28 5.27 -4.58 4.01
N ARG A 29 4.99 -4.45 5.30
CA ARG A 29 4.94 -3.15 5.99
C ARG A 29 6.17 -2.29 5.64
N THR A 30 7.36 -2.85 5.80
CA THR A 30 8.63 -2.16 5.53
C THR A 30 8.77 -1.76 4.07
N GLN A 31 8.32 -2.60 3.14
CA GLN A 31 8.32 -2.26 1.71
C GLN A 31 7.35 -1.12 1.41
N ALA A 32 6.14 -1.16 1.96
CA ALA A 32 5.14 -0.11 1.79
C ALA A 32 5.62 1.23 2.40
N GLU A 33 6.21 1.20 3.59
CA GLU A 33 6.79 2.40 4.25
C GLU A 33 7.94 2.99 3.42
N ARG A 34 8.88 2.17 2.93
CA ARG A 34 9.97 2.65 2.06
C ARG A 34 9.47 3.22 0.76
N LEU A 35 8.50 2.55 0.12
CA LEU A 35 7.95 2.99 -1.16
C LEU A 35 7.18 4.30 -1.00
N ALA A 36 6.38 4.45 0.06
CA ALA A 36 5.71 5.71 0.39
C ALA A 36 6.72 6.84 0.64
N ALA A 37 7.80 6.58 1.39
CA ALA A 37 8.86 7.56 1.64
C ALA A 37 9.60 7.96 0.35
N ASP A 38 9.92 7.01 -0.52
CA ASP A 38 10.54 7.28 -1.82
C ASP A 38 9.64 8.15 -2.69
N TYR A 39 8.34 7.83 -2.77
CA TYR A 39 7.38 8.66 -3.50
C TYR A 39 7.21 10.05 -2.91
N GLN A 40 7.20 10.17 -1.58
CA GLN A 40 7.12 11.47 -0.91
C GLN A 40 8.36 12.33 -1.17
N ALA A 41 9.54 11.71 -1.28
CA ALA A 41 10.81 12.38 -1.57
C ALA A 41 10.89 12.95 -3.00
N ARG A 42 10.06 12.45 -3.93
CA ARG A 42 10.04 12.92 -5.34
C ARG A 42 9.40 14.30 -5.53
N GLY A 43 8.87 14.93 -4.48
CA GLY A 43 8.56 16.37 -4.49
C GLY A 43 7.32 16.80 -5.27
N HIS A 44 6.25 15.98 -5.24
CA HIS A 44 4.94 16.36 -5.79
C HIS A 44 3.93 16.63 -4.66
N LYS A 45 2.87 17.43 -4.92
CA LYS A 45 1.75 17.74 -4.00
C LYS A 45 0.85 16.51 -3.67
N GLN A 46 1.39 15.32 -3.79
CA GLN A 46 0.68 14.08 -3.59
C GLN A 46 1.09 13.50 -2.24
N SER A 47 0.10 13.00 -1.52
CA SER A 47 0.33 12.34 -0.23
C SER A 47 0.42 10.84 -0.47
N TYR A 48 1.48 10.20 0.01
CA TYR A 48 1.66 8.76 -0.09
C TYR A 48 1.69 8.15 1.30
N TRP A 49 0.91 7.10 1.54
CA TRP A 49 0.93 6.40 2.82
C TRP A 49 0.78 4.89 2.66
N PRO A 50 1.43 4.10 3.53
CA PRO A 50 1.19 2.68 3.62
C PRO A 50 -0.15 2.42 4.30
N GLU A 51 -0.97 1.56 3.71
CA GLU A 51 -2.25 1.11 4.27
C GLU A 51 -2.27 -0.42 4.31
N ARG A 52 -2.82 -1.00 5.37
CA ARG A 52 -3.02 -2.45 5.44
C ARG A 52 -4.24 -2.80 4.59
N MET A 53 -4.04 -3.58 3.54
CA MET A 53 -5.15 -4.23 2.85
C MET A 53 -5.80 -5.20 3.84
N ALA A 54 -7.12 -5.18 3.93
CA ALA A 54 -7.82 -6.25 4.63
C ALA A 54 -7.31 -7.57 4.04
N PRO A 55 -6.99 -8.58 4.88
CA PRO A 55 -6.60 -9.88 4.38
C PRO A 55 -7.67 -10.27 3.39
N THR A 56 -7.28 -10.42 2.13
CA THR A 56 -8.24 -10.81 1.11
C THR A 56 -8.66 -12.19 1.56
N ASP A 57 -9.89 -12.30 2.08
CA ASP A 57 -10.45 -13.56 2.50
C ASP A 57 -10.47 -14.46 1.27
N HIS A 58 -9.42 -15.26 1.11
CA HIS A 58 -9.35 -16.32 0.11
C HIS A 58 -10.24 -17.50 0.55
N SER A 59 -11.03 -17.36 1.63
CA SER A 59 -11.84 -18.40 2.25
C SER A 59 -13.21 -18.58 1.60
N LEU A 60 -13.69 -17.62 0.80
CA LEU A 60 -15.00 -17.71 0.14
C LEU A 60 -14.91 -18.30 -1.28
N ARG A 61 -14.52 -19.58 -1.36
CA ARG A 61 -14.82 -20.46 -2.50
C ARG A 61 -14.83 -21.91 -2.03
N ARG A 62 -15.96 -22.33 -1.44
CA ARG A 62 -16.37 -23.73 -1.36
C ARG A 62 -17.79 -23.88 -1.86
#